data_AF-A0A7V0S6G0-F1
#
_entry.id   AF-A0A7V0S6G0-F1
#
_cell.length_a   1.000
_cell.length_b   1.000
_cell.length_c   1.000
_cell.angle_alpha   90.00
_cell.angle_beta   90.00
_cell.angle_gamma   90.00
#
_symmetry.space_group_name_H-M   'P 1'
#
loop_
_entity.id
_entity.type
_entity.pdbx_description
1 polymer ?
#
loop_
_entity_poly.entity_id
_entity_poly.type
_entity_poly.pdbx_seq_one_letter_code
_entity_poly.pdbx_strand_id
1 'polypeptide(L)'
;MISDFNFRPIQKDNILFKPLDDGAVLFEPETELVHTLNPSAAFIWVHCDGNHTIHDIIGLVKQNFRDFELDPEKAVPDVVNQFQGLDLLKSS
;
A
#
# COMPACT_ATOMS: atom_id res chain seq x y z
N MET A 1 5.79 4.95 -12.73
CA MET A 1 4.42 4.40 -12.82
C MET A 1 4.58 2.90 -12.96
N ILE A 2 4.33 2.15 -11.89
CA ILE A 2 4.28 0.70 -11.92
C ILE A 2 3.19 0.32 -12.91
N SER A 3 3.61 -0.23 -14.04
CA SER A 3 2.77 -0.88 -15.04
C SER A 3 2.98 -2.40 -15.02
N ASP A 4 3.93 -2.89 -14.23
CA ASP A 4 4.21 -4.31 -14.06
C ASP A 4 3.38 -4.89 -12.92
N PHE A 5 2.34 -5.63 -13.28
CA PHE A 5 1.47 -6.30 -12.33
C PHE A 5 2.14 -7.45 -11.57
N ASN A 6 3.34 -7.89 -11.99
CA ASN A 6 4.14 -8.90 -11.28
C ASN A 6 5.08 -8.30 -10.23
N PHE A 7 5.18 -6.97 -10.14
CA PHE A 7 5.99 -6.30 -9.13
C PHE A 7 5.52 -6.69 -7.72
N ARG A 8 6.47 -6.98 -6.83
CA ARG A 8 6.22 -7.35 -5.43
C ARG A 8 6.67 -6.22 -4.51
N PRO A 9 5.78 -5.28 -4.13
CA PRO A 9 6.15 -4.18 -3.26
C PRO A 9 6.58 -4.69 -1.89
N ILE A 10 7.61 -4.06 -1.32
CA ILE A 10 8.13 -4.36 0.03
C ILE A 10 8.16 -3.05 0.81
N GLN A 11 7.54 -3.02 1.99
CA GLN A 11 7.63 -1.90 2.93
C GLN A 11 9.09 -1.57 3.25
N LYS A 12 9.42 -0.27 3.30
CA LYS A 12 10.71 0.20 3.80
C LYS A 12 10.87 -0.22 5.27
N ASP A 13 12.10 -0.55 5.65
CA ASP A 13 12.41 -0.85 7.05
C ASP A 13 12.17 0.38 7.92
N ASN A 14 12.02 0.19 9.24
CA ASN A 14 11.84 1.26 10.23
C ASN A 14 10.55 2.11 10.11
N ILE A 15 9.60 1.76 9.24
CA ILE A 15 8.27 2.39 9.23
C ILE A 15 7.41 1.75 10.33
N LEU A 16 6.94 2.55 11.28
CA LEU A 16 6.06 2.10 12.35
C LEU A 16 4.60 2.14 11.87
N PHE A 17 3.97 0.97 11.81
CA PHE A 17 2.57 0.81 11.44
C PHE A 17 1.68 0.74 12.68
N LYS A 18 0.67 1.62 12.76
CA LYS A 18 -0.37 1.60 13.80
C LYS A 18 -1.75 1.47 13.17
N PRO A 19 -2.45 0.33 13.30
CA PRO A 19 -3.81 0.20 12.82
C PRO A 19 -4.78 1.04 13.67
N LEU A 20 -5.81 1.54 13.01
CA LEU A 20 -6.93 2.29 13.58
C LEU A 20 -8.25 1.68 13.07
N ASP A 21 -9.38 2.05 13.68
CA ASP A 21 -10.69 1.54 13.27
C ASP A 21 -11.07 1.95 11.84
N ASP A 22 -10.55 3.09 11.36
CA ASP A 22 -10.82 3.69 10.05
C ASP A 22 -9.61 3.71 9.12
N GLY A 23 -8.60 2.88 9.38
CA GLY A 23 -7.41 2.76 8.54
C GLY A 23 -6.15 2.54 9.33
N ALA A 24 -5.11 3.34 9.06
CA ALA A 24 -3.85 3.22 9.78
C ALA A 24 -3.02 4.50 9.76
N VAL A 25 -2.04 4.55 10.65
CA VAL A 25 -0.97 5.55 10.63
C VAL A 25 0.36 4.87 10.34
N LEU A 26 1.12 5.43 9.41
CA LEU A 26 2.53 5.15 9.22
C LEU A 26 3.36 6.29 9.84
N PHE A 27 4.34 5.94 10.66
CA PHE A 27 5.29 6.90 11.20
C PHE A 27 6.71 6.51 10.76
N GLU A 28 7.42 7.46 10.14
CA GLU A 28 8.82 7.33 9.76
C GLU A 28 9.70 8.05 10.80
N PRO A 29 10.38 7.34 11.71
CA PRO A 29 11.12 7.98 12.80
C PRO A 29 12.31 8.82 12.34
N GLU A 30 12.89 8.49 11.18
CA GLU A 30 14.08 9.19 10.65
C GLU A 30 13.74 10.60 10.16
N THR A 31 12.55 10.78 9.60
CA THR A 31 12.07 12.05 9.03
C THR A 31 11.02 12.73 9.91
N GLU A 32 10.58 12.05 10.98
CA GLU A 32 9.45 12.41 11.84
C GLU A 32 8.13 12.60 11.06
N LEU A 33 7.99 11.98 9.89
CA LEU A 33 6.80 12.08 9.05
C LEU A 33 5.70 11.12 9.50
N VAL A 34 4.46 11.61 9.44
CA VAL A 34 3.26 10.84 9.72
C VAL A 34 2.39 10.80 8.46
N HIS A 35 2.06 9.60 8.00
CA HIS A 35 1.10 9.38 6.93
C HIS A 35 -0.15 8.70 7.48
N THR A 36 -1.32 9.23 7.13
CA THR A 36 -2.60 8.59 7.44
C THR A 36 -3.08 7.81 6.22
N LEU A 37 -3.41 6.55 6.42
CA LEU A 37 -3.97 5.67 5.41
C LEU A 37 -5.47 5.52 5.66
N ASN A 38 -6.27 5.61 4.60
CA ASN A 38 -7.66 5.16 4.64
C ASN A 38 -7.71 3.61 4.71
N PRO A 39 -8.90 2.99 4.89
CA PRO A 39 -8.98 1.53 5.07
C PRO A 39 -8.42 0.72 3.90
N SER A 40 -8.68 1.14 2.66
CA SER A 40 -8.20 0.41 1.48
C SER A 40 -6.69 0.54 1.29
N ALA A 41 -6.11 1.72 1.52
CA ALA A 41 -4.66 1.92 1.48
C ALA A 41 -3.95 1.18 2.62
N ALA A 42 -4.54 1.13 3.82
CA ALA A 42 -4.02 0.33 4.92
C ALA A 42 -4.03 -1.18 4.59
N PHE A 43 -5.10 -1.66 3.94
CA PHE A 43 -5.17 -3.03 3.45
C PHE A 43 -4.12 -3.31 2.37
N ILE A 44 -3.92 -2.41 1.41
CA ILE A 44 -2.86 -2.54 0.40
C ILE A 44 -1.48 -2.56 1.08
N TRP A 45 -1.24 -1.66 2.02
CA TRP A 45 0.02 -1.54 2.75
C TRP A 45 0.43 -2.86 3.41
N VAL A 46 -0.48 -3.53 4.14
CA VAL A 46 -0.15 -4.80 4.82
C VAL A 46 0.20 -5.95 3.86
N HIS A 47 -0.14 -5.82 2.57
CA HIS A 47 0.23 -6.76 1.52
C HIS A 47 1.44 -6.30 0.67
N CYS A 48 2.03 -5.14 0.97
CA CYS A 48 3.35 -4.74 0.45
C CYS A 48 4.48 -5.48 1.18
N ASP A 49 4.47 -6.81 1.15
CA ASP A 49 5.31 -7.67 1.97
C ASP A 49 6.45 -8.38 1.21
N GLY A 50 6.56 -8.12 -0.10
CA GLY A 50 7.50 -8.81 -1.00
C GLY A 50 7.05 -10.18 -1.48
N ASN A 51 5.95 -10.71 -0.94
CA ASN A 51 5.39 -11.99 -1.35
C ASN A 51 4.24 -11.79 -2.33
N HIS A 52 3.43 -10.76 -2.17
CA HIS A 52 2.29 -10.51 -3.04
C HIS A 52 2.70 -9.65 -4.25
N THR A 53 2.28 -10.05 -5.44
CA THR A 53 2.35 -9.19 -6.62
C THR A 53 1.24 -8.13 -6.57
N ILE A 54 1.37 -7.06 -7.38
CA ILE A 54 0.26 -6.13 -7.61
C ILE A 54 -1.02 -6.85 -8.07
N HIS A 55 -0.90 -7.89 -8.91
CA HIS A 55 -2.05 -8.70 -9.32
C HIS A 55 -2.72 -9.41 -8.15
N ASP A 56 -1.93 -10.00 -7.26
CA ASP A 56 -2.44 -10.67 -6.05
C ASP A 56 -3.17 -9.68 -5.14
N ILE A 57 -2.58 -8.49 -4.93
CA ILE A 57 -3.15 -7.43 -4.09
C ILE A 57 -4.49 -6.95 -4.66
N ILE A 58 -4.60 -6.76 -5.99
CA ILE A 58 -5.88 -6.42 -6.64
C ILE A 58 -6.93 -7.50 -6.38
N GLY A 59 -6.56 -8.78 -6.50
CA GLY A 59 -7.44 -9.90 -6.19
C GLY A 59 -7.94 -9.86 -4.74
N LEU A 60 -7.04 -9.59 -3.78
CA LEU A 60 -7.37 -9.49 -2.36
C LEU A 60 -8.29 -8.29 -2.06
N VAL A 61 -8.03 -7.14 -2.69
CA VAL A 61 -8.88 -5.95 -2.57
C VAL A 61 -10.28 -6.24 -3.11
N LYS A 62 -10.40 -6.83 -4.31
CA LYS A 62 -11.69 -7.23 -4.91
C LYS A 62 -12.48 -8.23 -4.05
N GLN A 63 -11.80 -9.05 -3.24
CA GLN A 63 -12.45 -10.02 -2.35
C GLN A 63 -12.94 -9.42 -1.03
N ASN A 64 -12.20 -8.45 -0.46
CA ASN A 64 -12.46 -7.90 0.87
C ASN A 64 -13.29 -6.61 0.84
N PHE A 65 -13.36 -5.94 -0.30
CA PHE A 65 -14.15 -4.72 -0.50
C PHE A 65 -15.19 -4.94 -1.60
N ARG A 66 -16.33 -4.27 -1.51
CA ARG A 66 -17.46 -4.45 -2.44
C ARG A 66 -17.81 -3.17 -3.20
N ASP A 67 -17.67 -2.02 -2.55
CA ASP A 67 -18.03 -0.72 -3.11
C ASP A 67 -16.76 0.06 -3.44
N PHE A 68 -16.48 0.17 -4.74
CA PHE A 68 -15.29 0.82 -5.24
C PHE A 68 -15.65 2.13 -5.93
N GLU A 69 -15.10 3.25 -5.45
CA GLU A 69 -15.19 4.54 -6.15
C GLU A 69 -14.33 4.55 -7.42
N LEU A 70 -13.21 3.83 -7.39
CA LEU A 70 -12.28 3.67 -8.50
C LEU A 70 -12.03 2.19 -8.77
N ASP A 71 -11.87 1.82 -10.03
CA ASP A 71 -11.51 0.46 -10.43
C ASP A 71 -10.24 -0.01 -9.69
N PRO A 72 -10.28 -1.12 -8.93
CA PRO A 72 -9.12 -1.66 -8.22
C PRO A 72 -7.89 -1.88 -9.11
N GLU A 73 -8.08 -2.19 -10.39
CA GLU A 73 -6.97 -2.38 -11.34
C GLU A 73 -6.19 -1.09 -11.63
N LYS A 74 -6.78 0.08 -11.35
CA LYS A 74 -6.11 1.38 -11.43
C LYS A 74 -5.70 1.88 -10.05
N ALA A 75 -6.61 1.75 -9.08
CA ALA A 75 -6.41 2.29 -7.74
C ALA A 75 -5.23 1.63 -7.01
N VAL A 76 -5.04 0.31 -7.13
CA VAL A 76 -3.95 -0.38 -6.44
C VAL A 76 -2.57 0.07 -6.98
N PRO A 77 -2.28 0.03 -8.29
CA PRO A 77 -1.04 0.58 -8.82
C PRO A 77 -0.80 2.04 -8.43
N ASP A 78 -1.84 2.87 -8.42
CA ASP A 78 -1.71 4.29 -8.06
C ASP A 78 -1.32 4.47 -6.58
N VAL A 79 -1.93 3.72 -5.66
CA VAL A 79 -1.56 3.74 -4.24
C VAL A 79 -0.14 3.24 -4.04
N VAL A 80 0.27 2.16 -4.71
CA VAL A 80 1.65 1.66 -4.60
C VAL A 80 2.65 2.67 -5.19
N ASN A 81 2.31 3.32 -6.31
CA ASN A 81 3.11 4.42 -6.86
C ASN A 81 3.24 5.58 -5.88
N GLN A 82 2.17 5.90 -5.15
CA GLN A 82 2.20 6.94 -4.11
C GLN A 82 3.13 6.53 -2.96
N PHE A 83 3.07 5.28 -2.51
CA PHE A 83 4.02 4.77 -1.50
C PHE A 83 5.47 4.84 -1.99
N GLN A 84 5.74 4.50 -3.26
CA GLN A 84 7.09 4.67 -3.84
C GLN A 84 7.51 6.13 -3.90
N GLY A 85 6.62 7.03 -4.33
CA GLY A 85 6.91 8.47 -4.42
C GLY A 85 7.15 9.14 -3.06
N LEU A 86 6.62 8.54 -1.99
CA LEU A 86 6.85 8.94 -0.60
C LEU A 86 8.03 8.21 0.05
N ASP A 87 8.79 7.40 -0.70
CA ASP A 87 9.91 6.58 -0.20
C ASP A 87 9.50 5.64 0.95
N LEU A 88 8.27 5.12 0.93
CA LEU A 88 7.74 4.20 1.95
C LEU A 88 7.98 2.72 1.61
N LEU A 89 8.49 2.43 0.42
CA LEU A 89 8.82 1.08 -0.05
C LEU A 89 10.32 0.96 -0.29
N LYS A 90 10.88 -0.24 -0.18
CA LYS A 90 12.29 -0.48 -0.51
C LYS A 90 12.54 -0.19 -1.98
N SER A 91 13.61 0.54 -2.26
CA SER A 91 14.12 0.70 -3.62
C SER A 91 14.58 -0.67 -4.13
N SER A 92 14.08 -1.07 -5.30
CA SER A 92 14.52 -2.29 -6.01
C SER A 92 15.81 -2.03 -6.78
#